data_AF-A0A1Z5RM86-F1
#
_entry.id   AF-A0A1Z5RM86-F1
#
_cell.length_a   1.000
_cell.length_b   1.000
_cell.length_c   1.000
_cell.angle_alpha   90.00
_cell.angle_beta   90.00
_cell.angle_gamma   90.00
#
_symmetry.space_group_name_H-M   'P 1'
#
loop_
_entity.id
_entity.type
_entity.pdbx_description
1 polymer ?
#
loop_
_entity_poly.entity_id
_entity_poly.type
_entity_poly.pdbx_seq_one_letter_code
_entity_poly.pdbx_strand_id
1 'polypeptide(L)'
;MADKSPLRRWKPFFPAFGAIDASIEAAAPECCSRDKYRQVRGEIVELLCDCDAADGGRAEELCRLLDVAMAEALETLRVVPVTPAMLTTTDVARAVGGLLGHECGRVRGLARAVVSGWRASLEAALGTLLQISLDEHEVAAAAAAAPETSYYTFRQNGPSLDWCIQRPRALHDLALPQRKLHDDATCYL
;
A
#
# COMPACT_ATOMS: atom_id res chain seq x y z
N MET A 1 33.24 36.52 11.04
CA MET A 1 31.95 36.17 10.42
C MET A 1 31.60 34.77 10.91
N ALA A 2 30.36 34.51 11.33
CA ALA A 2 30.03 33.18 11.84
C ALA A 2 29.97 32.21 10.65
N ASP A 3 31.01 31.40 10.49
CA ASP A 3 31.04 30.30 9.54
C ASP A 3 29.83 29.41 9.81
N LYS A 4 28.86 29.47 8.91
CA LYS A 4 27.66 28.65 8.99
C LYS A 4 28.09 27.27 8.55
N SER A 5 28.36 26.40 9.52
CA SER A 5 28.67 25.01 9.21
C SER A 5 27.62 24.45 8.23
N PRO A 6 28.05 23.76 7.17
CA PRO A 6 27.17 23.28 6.09
C PRO A 6 26.04 22.38 6.63
N LEU A 7 26.32 21.70 7.75
CA LEU A 7 25.36 20.88 8.49
C LEU A 7 24.16 21.65 9.06
N ARG A 8 24.20 22.97 9.20
CA ARG A 8 23.06 23.76 9.70
C ARG A 8 21.85 23.65 8.79
N ARG A 9 22.06 23.52 7.47
CA ARG A 9 21.00 23.35 6.48
C ARG A 9 20.25 22.04 6.69
N TRP A 10 20.99 20.97 6.96
CA TRP A 10 20.47 19.61 7.04
C TRP A 10 19.99 19.20 8.44
N LYS A 11 20.46 19.87 9.49
CA LYS A 11 20.13 19.56 10.89
C LYS A 11 18.62 19.37 11.17
N PRO A 12 17.71 20.22 10.67
CA PRO A 12 16.27 20.05 10.91
C PRO A 12 15.66 18.84 10.19
N PHE A 13 16.29 18.36 9.13
CA PHE A 13 15.74 17.35 8.22
C PHE A 13 16.30 15.95 8.44
N PHE A 14 17.38 15.78 9.22
CA PHE A 14 17.95 14.46 9.52
C PHE A 14 16.95 13.44 10.08
N PRO A 15 16.03 13.82 11.00
CA PRO A 15 15.00 12.90 11.48
C PRO A 15 14.11 12.34 10.36
N ALA A 16 13.93 13.08 9.26
CA ALA A 16 13.08 12.66 8.16
C ALA A 16 13.63 11.42 7.43
N PHE A 17 14.96 11.28 7.33
CA PHE A 17 15.56 10.09 6.73
C PHE A 17 15.15 8.81 7.47
N GLY A 18 15.21 8.81 8.80
CA GLY A 18 14.84 7.64 9.60
C GLY A 18 13.38 7.26 9.44
N ALA A 19 12.48 8.25 9.48
CA ALA A 19 11.03 8.00 9.30
C ALA A 19 10.69 7.49 7.89
N ILE A 20 11.33 8.03 6.85
CA ILE A 20 11.13 7.59 5.47
C ILE A 20 11.69 6.17 5.27
N ASP A 21 12.94 5.92 5.71
CA ASP A 21 13.57 4.60 5.57
C ASP A 21 12.75 3.52 6.32
N ALA A 22 12.28 3.81 7.54
CA ALA A 22 11.43 2.90 8.32
C ALA A 22 10.07 2.64 7.65
N SER A 23 9.51 3.65 6.97
CA SER A 23 8.24 3.50 6.25
C SER A 23 8.40 2.65 5.00
N ILE A 24 9.51 2.81 4.28
CA ILE A 24 9.83 2.00 3.11
C ILE A 24 10.00 0.53 3.54
N GLU A 25 10.76 0.28 4.61
CA GLU A 25 10.95 -1.07 5.15
C GLU A 25 9.65 -1.69 5.66
N ALA A 26 8.80 -0.90 6.34
CA ALA A 26 7.52 -1.39 6.85
C ALA A 26 6.54 -1.77 5.72
N ALA A 27 6.57 -1.06 4.58
CA ALA A 27 5.69 -1.35 3.46
C ALA A 27 6.24 -2.42 2.51
N ALA A 28 7.55 -2.67 2.53
CA ALA A 28 8.18 -3.72 1.72
C ALA A 28 9.27 -4.48 2.49
N PRO A 29 8.91 -5.28 3.53
CA PRO A 29 9.87 -5.92 4.44
C PRO A 29 10.83 -6.88 3.73
N GLU A 30 10.35 -7.55 2.69
CA GLU A 30 11.09 -8.61 1.97
C GLU A 30 12.00 -8.08 0.85
N CYS A 31 11.88 -6.80 0.46
CA CYS A 31 12.50 -6.30 -0.77
C CYS A 31 13.32 -5.00 -0.59
N CYS A 32 13.12 -4.26 0.50
CA CYS A 32 13.61 -2.89 0.61
C CYS A 32 14.40 -2.62 1.90
N SER A 33 15.48 -3.37 2.16
CA SER A 33 16.45 -2.96 3.20
C SER A 33 17.10 -1.62 2.84
N ARG A 34 17.17 -0.71 3.82
CA ARG A 34 17.77 0.62 3.67
C ARG A 34 19.16 0.74 4.30
N ASP A 35 19.76 -0.35 4.76
CA ASP A 35 21.01 -0.30 5.55
C ASP A 35 22.19 0.30 4.77
N LYS A 36 22.36 -0.09 3.50
CA LYS A 36 23.41 0.51 2.65
C LYS A 36 23.20 2.01 2.42
N TYR A 37 21.94 2.45 2.31
CA TYR A 37 21.62 3.87 2.16
C TYR A 37 21.88 4.65 3.45
N ARG A 38 21.59 4.05 4.61
CA ARG A 38 21.95 4.62 5.92
C ARG A 38 23.46 4.74 6.06
N GLN A 39 24.20 3.72 5.66
CA GLN A 39 25.66 3.70 5.69
C GLN A 39 26.26 4.82 4.83
N VAL A 40 25.92 4.86 3.53
CA VAL A 40 26.43 5.89 2.60
C VAL A 40 26.09 7.30 3.07
N ARG A 41 24.87 7.50 3.59
CA ARG A 41 24.48 8.78 4.16
C ARG A 41 25.30 9.14 5.41
N GLY A 42 25.61 8.15 6.26
CA GLY A 42 26.51 8.31 7.39
C GLY A 42 27.90 8.78 6.96
N GLU A 43 28.47 8.13 5.94
CA GLU A 43 29.77 8.50 5.35
C GLU A 43 29.76 9.93 4.80
N ILE A 44 28.70 10.35 4.10
CA ILE A 44 28.55 11.73 3.61
C ILE A 44 28.50 12.73 4.77
N VAL A 45 27.78 12.40 5.85
CA VAL A 45 27.68 13.26 7.03
C VAL A 45 29.02 13.35 7.78
N GLU A 46 29.75 12.25 7.88
CA GLU A 46 31.10 12.22 8.45
C GLU A 46 32.05 13.13 7.66
N LEU A 47 32.08 12.99 6.33
CA LEU A 47 32.87 13.86 5.46
C LEU A 47 32.47 15.34 5.58
N LEU A 48 31.20 15.65 5.84
CA LEU A 48 30.74 17.02 6.10
C LEU A 48 31.19 17.56 7.46
N CYS A 49 31.30 16.71 8.48
CA CYS A 49 31.85 17.08 9.78
C CYS A 49 33.34 17.41 9.70
N ASP A 50 34.07 16.75 8.80
CA ASP A 50 35.51 16.95 8.59
C ASP A 50 35.84 18.18 7.73
N CYS A 51 34.85 18.78 7.05
CA CYS A 51 35.06 19.97 6.22
C CYS A 51 35.32 21.21 7.09
N ASP A 52 36.34 21.98 6.73
CA ASP A 52 36.63 23.27 7.35
C ASP A 52 35.98 24.46 6.59
N ALA A 53 36.29 25.68 7.01
CA ALA A 53 35.74 26.89 6.40
C ALA A 53 36.29 27.17 4.97
N ALA A 54 37.46 26.62 4.61
CA ALA A 54 38.03 26.73 3.27
C ALA A 54 37.42 25.70 2.30
N ASP A 55 36.87 24.60 2.83
CA ASP A 55 36.21 23.52 2.08
C ASP A 55 34.79 23.85 1.59
N GLY A 56 34.39 25.13 1.52
CA GLY A 56 33.01 25.53 1.20
C GLY A 56 32.45 24.91 -0.09
N GLY A 57 33.27 24.73 -1.13
CA GLY A 57 32.86 24.07 -2.37
C GLY A 57 32.61 22.57 -2.21
N ARG A 58 33.46 21.87 -1.45
CA ARG A 58 33.33 20.44 -1.15
C ARG A 58 32.13 20.18 -0.23
N ALA A 59 31.96 21.03 0.77
CA ALA A 59 30.82 21.01 1.68
C ALA A 59 29.49 21.17 0.95
N GLU A 60 29.40 22.10 -0.01
CA GLU A 60 28.20 22.27 -0.83
C GLU A 60 27.93 21.05 -1.71
N GLU A 61 28.96 20.42 -2.27
CA GLU A 61 28.79 19.20 -3.08
C GLU A 61 28.28 18.02 -2.26
N LEU A 62 28.84 17.80 -1.07
CA LEU A 62 28.33 16.79 -0.14
C LEU A 62 26.88 17.09 0.28
N CYS A 63 26.54 18.36 0.47
CA CYS A 63 25.17 18.78 0.75
C CYS A 63 24.21 18.50 -0.42
N ARG A 64 24.66 18.62 -1.68
CA ARG A 64 23.88 18.19 -2.86
C ARG A 64 23.71 16.68 -2.92
N LEU A 65 24.73 15.90 -2.55
CA LEU A 65 24.61 14.44 -2.48
C LEU A 65 23.54 14.02 -1.45
N LEU A 66 23.45 14.72 -0.31
CA LEU A 66 22.34 14.52 0.63
C LEU A 66 20.98 14.89 0.02
N ASP A 67 20.90 15.96 -0.77
CA ASP A 67 19.66 16.35 -1.46
C ASP A 67 19.21 15.26 -2.45
N VAL A 68 20.17 14.67 -3.18
CA VAL A 68 19.93 13.53 -4.09
C VAL A 68 19.46 12.30 -3.32
N ALA A 69 20.15 11.93 -2.24
CA ALA A 69 19.78 10.78 -1.42
C ALA A 69 18.36 10.91 -0.83
N MET A 70 17.97 12.12 -0.40
CA MET A 70 16.61 12.38 0.07
C MET A 70 15.58 12.31 -1.07
N ALA A 71 15.91 12.85 -2.25
CA ALA A 71 15.03 12.76 -3.41
C ALA A 71 14.76 11.30 -3.83
N GLU A 72 15.80 10.46 -3.86
CA GLU A 72 15.65 9.03 -4.17
C GLU A 72 14.80 8.29 -3.13
N ALA A 73 14.98 8.61 -1.84
CA ALA A 73 14.15 8.06 -0.78
C ALA A 73 12.67 8.44 -0.95
N LEU A 74 12.38 9.70 -1.31
CA LEU A 74 11.02 10.15 -1.61
C LEU A 74 10.44 9.50 -2.85
N GLU A 75 11.23 9.31 -3.91
CA GLU A 75 10.80 8.58 -5.11
C GLU A 75 10.44 7.13 -4.79
N THR A 76 11.25 6.47 -3.97
CA THR A 76 10.97 5.10 -3.50
C THR A 76 9.68 5.06 -2.70
N LEU A 77 9.49 6.00 -1.77
CA LEU A 77 8.28 6.13 -0.97
C LEU A 77 7.01 6.36 -1.80
N ARG A 78 7.12 6.96 -3.00
CA ARG A 78 5.98 7.12 -3.92
C ARG A 78 5.55 5.81 -4.59
N VAL A 79 6.50 4.93 -4.86
CA VAL A 79 6.25 3.64 -5.54
C VAL A 79 5.71 2.62 -4.56
N VAL A 80 6.18 2.67 -3.32
CA VAL A 80 5.80 1.74 -2.27
C VAL A 80 4.38 2.03 -1.77
N PRO A 81 3.51 1.02 -1.59
CA PRO A 81 2.14 1.23 -1.12
C PRO A 81 2.12 1.61 0.36
N VAL A 82 2.12 2.91 0.65
CA VAL A 82 1.96 3.42 2.02
C VAL A 82 0.47 3.43 2.38
N THR A 83 0.08 2.60 3.33
CA THR A 83 -1.30 2.53 3.81
C THR A 83 -1.60 3.66 4.83
N PRO A 84 -2.86 4.07 5.01
CA PRO A 84 -3.24 5.05 6.03
C PRO A 84 -2.83 4.65 7.46
N ALA A 85 -2.83 3.35 7.78
CA ALA A 85 -2.37 2.82 9.06
C ALA A 85 -0.85 2.98 9.26
N MET A 86 -0.08 3.04 8.18
CA MET A 86 1.35 3.34 8.26
C MET A 86 1.60 4.81 8.52
N LEU A 87 0.80 5.69 7.92
CA LEU A 87 0.93 7.15 8.13
C LEU A 87 0.75 7.55 9.61
N THR A 88 -0.03 6.79 10.37
CA THR A 88 -0.24 7.01 11.81
C THR A 88 0.85 6.39 12.67
N THR A 89 1.53 5.34 12.21
CA THR A 89 2.52 4.60 13.00
C THR A 89 3.96 5.04 12.75
N THR A 90 4.30 5.50 11.53
CA THR A 90 5.71 5.73 11.15
C THR A 90 6.16 7.20 11.17
N ASP A 91 5.35 8.12 11.72
CA ASP A 91 5.61 9.57 11.75
C ASP A 91 5.98 10.21 10.39
N VAL A 92 5.82 9.46 9.29
CA VAL A 92 6.29 9.80 7.95
C VAL A 92 5.54 10.98 7.38
N ALA A 93 4.27 11.16 7.76
CA ALA A 93 3.48 12.32 7.39
C ALA A 93 4.10 13.62 7.94
N ARG A 94 4.55 13.61 9.20
CA ARG A 94 5.23 14.77 9.81
C ARG A 94 6.60 14.99 9.17
N ALA A 95 7.35 13.92 8.94
CA ALA A 95 8.66 13.98 8.30
C ALA A 95 8.59 14.58 6.89
N VAL A 96 7.72 14.06 6.02
CA VAL A 96 7.53 14.56 4.65
C VAL A 96 6.94 15.97 4.66
N GLY A 97 6.06 16.29 5.62
CA GLY A 97 5.55 17.65 5.83
C GLY A 97 6.67 18.66 6.14
N GLY A 98 7.66 18.27 6.94
CA GLY A 98 8.85 19.09 7.21
C GLY A 98 9.66 19.40 5.95
N LEU A 99 9.78 18.44 5.03
CA LEU A 99 10.52 18.60 3.77
C LEU A 99 9.89 19.59 2.78
N LEU A 100 8.65 20.02 3.01
CA LEU A 100 8.01 21.09 2.22
C LEU A 100 8.73 22.44 2.37
N GLY A 101 9.43 22.65 3.47
CA GLY A 101 10.26 23.84 3.73
C GLY A 101 11.71 23.72 3.24
N HIS A 102 12.07 22.60 2.61
CA HIS A 102 13.46 22.35 2.20
C HIS A 102 13.93 23.33 1.12
N GLU A 103 15.19 23.75 1.17
CA GLU A 103 15.78 24.72 0.23
C GLU A 103 15.90 24.14 -1.19
N CYS A 104 16.31 22.87 -1.30
CA CYS A 104 16.35 22.15 -2.57
C CYS A 104 14.94 21.96 -3.17
N GLY A 105 14.72 22.58 -4.34
CA GLY A 105 13.45 22.55 -5.05
C GLY A 105 12.99 21.16 -5.46
N ARG A 106 13.92 20.24 -5.79
CA ARG A 106 13.59 18.85 -6.16
C ARG A 106 13.00 18.09 -4.96
N VAL A 107 13.65 18.14 -3.80
CA VAL A 107 13.18 17.52 -2.55
C VAL A 107 11.80 18.05 -2.19
N ARG A 108 11.63 19.37 -2.21
CA ARG A 108 10.35 20.02 -1.92
C ARG A 108 9.25 19.63 -2.90
N GLY A 109 9.56 19.53 -4.19
CA GLY A 109 8.62 19.11 -5.23
C GLY A 109 8.17 17.66 -5.05
N LEU A 110 9.10 16.76 -4.75
CA LEU A 110 8.80 15.35 -4.48
C LEU A 110 7.98 15.18 -3.20
N ALA A 111 8.31 15.89 -2.12
CA ALA A 111 7.54 15.86 -0.89
C ALA A 111 6.08 16.30 -1.11
N ARG A 112 5.84 17.34 -1.92
CA ARG A 112 4.48 17.74 -2.33
C ARG A 112 3.78 16.62 -3.11
N ALA A 113 4.46 16.00 -4.06
CA ALA A 113 3.88 14.93 -4.86
C ALA A 113 3.50 13.70 -4.03
N VAL A 114 4.32 13.33 -3.02
CA VAL A 114 4.01 12.28 -2.04
C VAL A 114 2.73 12.64 -1.28
N VAL A 115 2.66 13.83 -0.69
CA VAL A 115 1.49 14.29 0.09
C VAL A 115 0.22 14.33 -0.76
N SER A 116 0.31 14.83 -2.00
CA SER A 116 -0.82 14.82 -2.94
C SER A 116 -1.25 13.41 -3.31
N GLY A 117 -0.30 12.48 -3.48
CA GLY A 117 -0.58 11.07 -3.73
C GLY A 117 -1.35 10.42 -2.57
N TRP A 118 -0.93 10.66 -1.32
CA TRP A 118 -1.64 10.15 -0.14
C TRP A 118 -3.05 10.73 -0.03
N ARG A 119 -3.23 12.02 -0.32
CA ARG A 119 -4.55 12.65 -0.33
C ARG A 119 -5.47 12.00 -1.38
N ALA A 120 -4.97 11.82 -2.60
CA ALA A 120 -5.74 11.18 -3.68
C ALA A 120 -6.13 9.73 -3.32
N SER A 121 -5.24 8.97 -2.68
CA SER A 121 -5.54 7.62 -2.20
C SER A 121 -6.62 7.61 -1.12
N LEU A 122 -6.61 8.58 -0.20
CA LEU A 122 -7.66 8.72 0.82
C LEU A 122 -9.01 9.11 0.21
N GLU A 123 -9.01 10.06 -0.73
CA GLU A 123 -10.22 10.48 -1.45
C GLU A 123 -10.82 9.33 -2.26
N ALA A 124 -9.99 8.53 -2.93
CA ALA A 124 -10.43 7.32 -3.62
C ALA A 124 -11.01 6.28 -2.65
N ALA A 125 -10.36 6.04 -1.51
CA ALA A 125 -10.85 5.10 -0.50
C ALA A 125 -12.21 5.54 0.10
N LEU A 126 -12.37 6.84 0.37
CA LEU A 126 -13.64 7.40 0.82
C LEU A 126 -14.74 7.25 -0.24
N GLY A 127 -14.42 7.51 -1.51
CA GLY A 127 -15.34 7.31 -2.63
C GLY A 127 -15.85 5.88 -2.71
N THR A 128 -14.94 4.89 -2.62
CA THR A 128 -15.32 3.46 -2.60
C THR A 128 -16.22 3.12 -1.42
N LEU A 129 -15.92 3.62 -0.21
CA LEU A 129 -16.76 3.37 0.97
C LEU A 129 -18.16 3.97 0.84
N LEU A 130 -18.28 5.18 0.28
CA LEU A 130 -19.57 5.79 0.00
C LEU A 130 -20.37 4.97 -1.03
N GLN A 131 -19.70 4.48 -2.07
CA GLN A 131 -20.33 3.66 -3.10
C GLN A 131 -20.87 2.34 -2.53
N ILE A 132 -20.09 1.66 -1.68
CA ILE A 132 -20.53 0.46 -0.96
C ILE A 132 -21.78 0.75 -0.12
N SER A 133 -21.79 1.87 0.62
CA SER A 133 -22.96 2.22 1.45
C SER A 133 -24.22 2.51 0.63
N LEU A 134 -24.07 3.07 -0.57
CA LEU A 134 -25.18 3.31 -1.48
C LEU A 134 -25.70 1.99 -2.08
N ASP A 135 -24.79 1.08 -2.45
CA ASP A 135 -25.15 -0.25 -2.95
C ASP A 135 -25.88 -1.08 -1.87
N GLU A 136 -25.47 -0.99 -0.60
CA GLU A 136 -26.18 -1.63 0.52
C GLU A 136 -27.61 -1.10 0.69
N HIS A 137 -27.81 0.21 0.52
CA HIS A 137 -29.14 0.81 0.55
C HIS A 137 -29.98 0.39 -0.67
N GLU A 138 -29.38 0.21 -1.84
CA GLU A 138 -30.08 -0.24 -3.04
C GLU A 138 -30.49 -1.72 -2.95
N VAL A 139 -29.62 -2.58 -2.40
CA VAL A 139 -29.93 -3.99 -2.11
C VAL A 139 -31.02 -4.10 -1.04
N ALA A 140 -30.98 -3.27 0.01
CA ALA A 140 -32.04 -3.22 1.01
C ALA A 140 -33.38 -2.73 0.43
N ALA A 141 -33.35 -1.74 -0.47
CA ALA A 141 -34.54 -1.25 -1.16
C ALA A 141 -35.10 -2.28 -2.14
N ALA A 142 -34.26 -2.99 -2.89
CA ALA A 142 -34.67 -4.06 -3.79
C ALA A 142 -35.24 -5.27 -3.03
N ALA A 143 -34.68 -5.61 -1.86
CA ALA A 143 -35.23 -6.63 -0.98
C ALA A 143 -36.59 -6.22 -0.38
N ALA A 144 -36.79 -4.94 -0.06
CA ALA A 144 -38.07 -4.41 0.42
C ALA A 144 -39.12 -4.28 -0.71
N ALA A 145 -38.69 -4.12 -1.97
CA ALA A 145 -39.55 -4.03 -3.14
C ALA A 145 -39.87 -5.40 -3.77
N ALA A 146 -39.23 -6.48 -3.32
CA ALA A 146 -39.58 -7.83 -3.74
C ALA A 146 -41.01 -8.14 -3.26
N PRO A 147 -41.94 -8.56 -4.14
CA PRO A 147 -43.27 -8.94 -3.71
C PRO A 147 -43.15 -10.10 -2.71
N GLU A 148 -43.79 -9.98 -1.56
CA GLU A 148 -44.00 -11.10 -0.64
C GLU A 148 -44.63 -12.24 -1.45
N THR A 149 -43.81 -13.17 -1.94
CA THR A 149 -44.31 -14.43 -2.48
C THR A 149 -44.97 -15.13 -1.31
N SER A 150 -46.28 -14.92 -1.24
CA SER A 150 -47.25 -15.58 -0.39
C SER A 150 -46.91 -17.07 -0.28
N TYR A 151 -46.19 -17.42 0.78
CA TYR A 151 -46.10 -18.77 1.27
C TYR A 151 -47.46 -19.08 1.90
N TYR A 152 -48.40 -19.53 1.06
CA TYR A 152 -49.62 -20.15 1.54
C TYR A 152 -49.25 -21.36 2.40
N THR A 153 -49.36 -21.21 3.72
CA THR A 153 -49.39 -22.31 4.67
C THR A 153 -50.70 -23.08 4.48
N PHE A 154 -50.66 -24.22 3.79
CA PHE A 154 -51.76 -25.20 3.83
C PHE A 154 -51.43 -26.30 4.85
N ARG A 155 -51.95 -26.11 6.07
CA ARG A 155 -52.02 -27.14 7.11
C ARG A 155 -53.33 -27.90 6.91
N GLN A 156 -53.30 -29.14 6.40
CA GLN A 156 -54.27 -30.19 6.76
C GLN A 156 -53.65 -31.60 6.64
N ASN A 157 -53.46 -32.22 7.80
CA ASN A 157 -53.68 -33.64 8.18
C ASN A 157 -53.58 -34.76 7.12
N GLY A 158 -52.65 -35.71 7.32
CA GLY A 158 -52.72 -37.08 6.78
C GLY A 158 -51.36 -37.65 6.33
N PRO A 159 -50.99 -38.92 6.65
CA PRO A 159 -49.62 -39.39 6.49
C PRO A 159 -49.40 -39.96 5.10
N SER A 160 -48.47 -39.38 4.34
CA SER A 160 -47.85 -40.10 3.22
C SER A 160 -46.49 -39.49 2.90
N LEU A 161 -45.47 -40.33 3.04
CA LEU A 161 -44.09 -40.09 2.65
C LEU A 161 -44.02 -40.02 1.12
N ASP A 162 -43.57 -38.90 0.56
CA ASP A 162 -42.77 -38.89 -0.67
C ASP A 162 -42.18 -37.49 -0.89
N TRP A 163 -40.88 -37.36 -0.59
CA TRP A 163 -40.11 -36.16 -0.87
C TRP A 163 -39.53 -36.28 -2.29
N CYS A 164 -40.26 -35.79 -3.29
CA CYS A 164 -39.67 -35.56 -4.61
C CYS A 164 -39.12 -34.14 -4.67
N ILE A 165 -37.81 -34.02 -4.43
CA ILE A 165 -37.03 -32.82 -4.80
C ILE A 165 -37.02 -32.73 -6.32
N GLN A 166 -37.85 -31.87 -6.89
CA GLN A 166 -37.85 -31.59 -8.33
C GLN A 166 -36.63 -30.72 -8.67
N ARG A 167 -35.57 -31.38 -9.14
CA ARG A 167 -34.37 -30.75 -9.72
C ARG A 167 -34.75 -30.16 -11.10
N PRO A 168 -34.32 -28.93 -11.46
CA PRO A 168 -34.59 -28.41 -12.80
C PRO A 168 -33.78 -29.18 -13.85
N ARG A 169 -34.48 -29.71 -14.87
CA ARG A 169 -33.92 -30.38 -16.04
C ARG A 169 -33.15 -29.37 -16.89
N ALA A 170 -31.83 -29.48 -16.94
CA ALA A 170 -31.00 -28.88 -17.98
C ALA A 170 -30.68 -29.94 -19.04
N LEU A 171 -31.05 -29.59 -20.28
CA LEU A 171 -30.61 -30.05 -21.60
C LEU A 171 -29.59 -31.19 -21.69
N HIS A 172 -30.02 -32.26 -22.36
CA HIS A 172 -29.19 -33.30 -22.99
C HIS A 172 -28.37 -32.69 -24.15
N ASP A 173 -27.07 -33.00 -24.23
CA ASP A 173 -26.45 -33.82 -25.29
C ASP A 173 -24.94 -33.59 -25.35
N LEU A 174 -24.16 -34.65 -25.12
CA LEU A 174 -23.04 -35.11 -25.96
C LEU A 174 -22.25 -36.24 -25.26
N ALA A 175 -22.60 -37.46 -25.67
CA ALA A 175 -21.73 -38.60 -25.96
C ALA A 175 -20.51 -38.89 -25.07
N LEU A 176 -20.64 -39.95 -24.26
CA LEU A 176 -19.51 -40.81 -23.83
C LEU A 176 -18.95 -41.62 -25.00
N PRO A 177 -17.69 -42.05 -24.93
CA PRO A 177 -17.32 -43.37 -25.42
C PRO A 177 -16.77 -44.25 -24.30
N GLN A 178 -17.39 -45.42 -24.18
CA GLN A 178 -17.00 -46.55 -23.33
C GLN A 178 -15.76 -47.27 -23.89
N ARG A 179 -14.74 -47.55 -23.07
CA ARG A 179 -13.81 -48.67 -23.28
C ARG A 179 -13.33 -49.29 -21.95
N LYS A 180 -13.94 -50.45 -21.66
CA LYS A 180 -13.42 -51.73 -21.16
C LYS A 180 -12.15 -51.80 -20.27
N LEU A 181 -12.36 -52.45 -19.11
CA LEU A 181 -11.67 -53.64 -18.59
C LEU A 181 -10.12 -53.58 -18.46
N HIS A 182 -9.57 -53.50 -17.24
CA HIS A 182 -9.06 -54.65 -16.47
C HIS A 182 -8.40 -54.18 -15.15
N ASP A 183 -8.61 -54.96 -14.09
CA ASP A 183 -7.79 -55.01 -12.87
C ASP A 183 -6.29 -55.16 -13.20
N ASP A 184 -5.41 -54.49 -12.46
CA ASP A 184 -4.64 -55.15 -11.39
C ASP A 184 -3.63 -54.21 -10.72
N ALA A 185 -3.43 -54.48 -9.44
CA ALA A 185 -2.41 -53.93 -8.57
C ALA A 185 -0.99 -54.05 -9.14
N THR A 186 -0.06 -53.19 -8.71
CA THR A 186 1.10 -53.56 -7.85
C THR A 186 2.15 -52.44 -7.84
N CYS A 187 2.67 -52.23 -6.64
CA CYS A 187 3.84 -51.45 -6.23
C CYS A 187 5.14 -51.62 -7.05
N TYR A 188 6.08 -50.71 -6.75
CA TYR A 188 7.54 -50.72 -6.97
C TYR A 188 8.07 -50.06 -8.25
N LEU A 189 8.53 -48.81 -8.15
CA LEU A 189 9.92 -48.43 -7.80
C LEU A 189 9.99 -46.96 -7.41
#